data_AF-A0A2H5VHL0-F1
#
_entry.id   AF-A0A2H5VHL0-F1
#
_cell.length_a   1.000
_cell.length_b   1.000
_cell.length_c   1.000
_cell.angle_alpha   90.00
_cell.angle_beta   90.00
_cell.angle_gamma   90.00
#
_symmetry.space_group_name_H-M   'P 1'
#
loop_
_entity.id
_entity.type
_entity.pdbx_description
1 polymer ?
#
loop_
_entity_poly.entity_id
_entity_poly.type
_entity_poly.pdbx_seq_one_letter_code
_entity_poly.pdbx_strand_id
1 'polypeptide(L)' 'MLIVGEREAQSEQVAVRLRTGQDVGAKPLPEVIQMISEKIATRSAELL' A
#
# COMPACT_ATOMS: atom_id res chain seq x y z
N MET A 1 -5.98 -1.64 -3.17
CA MET A 1 -6.30 -2.94 -2.58
C MET A 1 -5.10 -3.40 -1.79
N LEU A 2 -5.33 -3.89 -0.58
CA LEU A 2 -4.30 -4.42 0.31
C LEU A 2 -4.47 -5.93 0.37
N ILE A 3 -3.41 -6.67 0.05
CA ILE A 3 -3.40 -8.13 0.05
C ILE A 3 -2.48 -8.57 1.19
N VAL A 4 -3.03 -9.36 2.10
CA VAL A 4 -2.33 -9.88 3.27
C VAL A 4 -2.51 -11.39 3.29
N GLY A 5 -1.45 -12.12 2.94
CA GLY A 5 -1.34 -13.56 3.16
C GLY A 5 -0.50 -13.88 4.39
N GLU A 6 -0.23 -15.17 4.59
CA GLU A 6 0.64 -15.65 5.68
C GLU A 6 2.04 -15.03 5.63
N ARG A 7 2.61 -14.90 4.43
CA ARG A 7 3.95 -14.33 4.22
C ARG A 7 4.01 -12.86 4.64
N GLU A 8 3.00 -12.08 4.23
CA GLU A 8 2.91 -10.66 4.52
C GLU A 8 2.71 -10.42 6.02
N ALA A 9 1.86 -11.21 6.67
CA ALA A 9 1.62 -11.14 8.10
C ALA A 9 2.88 -11.47 8.93
N GLN A 10 3.65 -12.49 8.53
CA GLN A 10 4.90 -12.86 9.21
C GLN A 10 6.03 -11.82 9.03
N SER A 11 5.97 -11.03 7.97
CA SER A 11 7.05 -10.09 7.60
C SER A 11 6.71 -8.63 7.85
N GLU A 12 5.61 -8.34 8.57
CA GLU A 12 5.07 -7.00 8.83
C GLU A 12 4.92 -6.14 7.55
N GLN A 13 4.51 -6.81 6.47
CA GLN A 13 4.39 -6.24 5.13
C GLN A 13 2.96 -6.36 4.62
N VAL A 14 2.65 -5.64 3.55
CA VAL A 14 1.39 -5.74 2.83
C VAL A 14 1.63 -5.55 1.34
N ALA A 15 1.04 -6.41 0.52
CA ALA A 15 1.09 -6.26 -0.93
C ALA A 15 0.04 -5.24 -1.39
N VAL A 16 0.50 -4.19 -2.07
CA VAL A 16 -0.33 -3.08 -2.52
C VAL A 16 -0.65 -3.25 -3.99
N ARG A 17 -1.94 -3.29 -4.33
CA ARG A 17 -2.42 -3.29 -5.72
C ARG A 17 -3.31 -2.09 -5.98
N LEU A 18 -2.99 -1.29 -6.99
CA LEU A 18 -3.76 -0.11 -7.35
C LEU A 18 -5.10 -0.49 -7.99
N ARG A 19 -6.07 0.43 -7.94
CA ARG A 19 -7.38 0.26 -8.59
C ARG A 19 -7.29 0.12 -10.12
N THR A 20 -6.17 0.56 -10.71
CA THR A 20 -5.85 0.41 -12.14
C THR A 20 -5.42 -1.01 -12.50
N GLY A 21 -5.27 -1.90 -11.51
CA GLY A 21 -4.79 -3.26 -11.70
C GLY A 21 -3.28 -3.40 -11.56
N GLN A 22 -2.53 -2.29 -11.52
CA GLN A 22 -1.08 -2.25 -11.31
C GLN A 22 -0.72 -2.84 -9.94
N ASP A 23 0.22 -3.77 -9.94
CA ASP A 23 0.79 -4.35 -8.73
C ASP A 23 2.03 -3.55 -8.31
N VAL A 24 2.03 -3.06 -7.08
CA VAL A 24 3.14 -2.31 -6.47
C VAL A 24 4.01 -3.27 -5.63
N GLY A 25 3.51 -4.48 -5.35
CA GLY A 25 4.21 -5.49 -4.57
C GLY A 25 4.11 -5.28 -3.06
N ALA A 26 4.84 -6.13 -2.33
CA ALA A 26 4.91 -6.10 -0.87
C ALA A 26 5.75 -4.91 -0.39
N LYS A 27 5.18 -4.13 0.54
CA LYS A 27 5.83 -3.01 1.21
C LYS A 27 5.63 -3.10 2.72
N PRO A 28 6.56 -2.59 3.54
CA PRO A 28 6.37 -2.49 4.98
C PRO A 28 5.08 -1.76 5.33
N LEU A 29 4.35 -2.26 6.33
CA LEU A 29 3.10 -1.64 6.76
C LEU A 29 3.25 -0.14 7.12
N PRO A 30 4.31 0.31 7.82
CA PRO A 30 4.48 1.73 8.15
C PRO A 30 4.62 2.63 6.90
N GLU A 31 5.33 2.14 5.87
CA GLU A 31 5.52 2.88 4.62
C GLU A 31 4.19 3.07 3.89
N VAL A 32 3.36 2.02 3.86
CA VAL A 32 2.04 2.06 3.22
C VAL A 32 1.10 3.02 3.95
N ILE A 33 1.13 3.04 5.29
CA ILE A 33 0.34 3.99 6.08
C ILE A 33 0.78 5.43 5.78
N GLN A 34 2.08 5.69 5.75
CA GLN A 34 2.62 7.01 5.45
C GLN A 34 2.21 7.48 4.05
N MET A 35 2.37 6.62 3.04
CA MET A 35 2.01 6.91 1.66
C MET A 35 0.53 7.28 1.52
N ILE A 36 -0.36 6.50 2.14
CA ILE A 36 -1.80 6.77 2.13
C ILE A 36 -2.11 8.09 2.85
N SER A 37 -1.48 8.32 4.01
CA SER A 37 -1.69 9.53 4.82
C SER A 37 -1.28 10.79 4.06
N GLU A 38 -0.15 10.76 3.34
CA GLU A 38 0.33 11.89 2.52
C GLU A 38 -0.61 12.20 1.36
N LYS A 39 -1.14 11.18 0.66
CA LYS A 39 -2.10 11.38 -0.42
C LYS A 39 -3.44 11.93 0.08
N ILE A 40 -3.89 11.50 1.27
CA ILE A 40 -5.07 12.07 1.93
C ILE A 40 -4.82 13.53 2.32
N ALA A 41 -3.68 13.84 2.93
CA ALA A 41 -3.33 15.19 3.37
C ALA A 41 -3.25 16.19 2.21
N THR A 42 -2.68 15.76 1.09
CA THR A 42 -2.55 16.59 -0.13
C THR A 42 -3.81 16.61 -0.99
N ARG A 43 -4.82 15.77 -0.67
CA ARG A 43 -6.00 15.53 -1.52
C ARG A 43 -5.62 15.23 -2.98
N SER A 44 -4.52 14.50 -3.16
CA SER A 44 -4.00 14.20 -4.48
C SER A 44 -4.94 13.28 -5.25
N ALA A 45 -5.12 13.56 -6.54
CA ALA A 45 -5.82 12.68 -7.48
C ALA A 45 -4.88 11.60 -8.06
N GLU A 46 -3.57 11.71 -7.83
CA GLU A 46 -2.58 10.74 -8.30
C GLU A 46 -2.42 9.57 -7.34
N LEU A 47 -2.24 8.38 -7.93
CA LEU A 47 -2.18 7.11 -7.21
C LEU A 47 -0.76 6.75 -6.71
N LEU A 48 0.28 7.45 -7.18
CA LEU A 48 1.69 7.34 -6.78
C LEU A 48 2.32 8.72 -6.71
#